data_AF-A0AAD9QBW6-F1
#
_entry.id   AF-A0AAD9QBW6-F1
#
_cell.length_a   1.000
_cell.length_b   1.000
_cell.length_c   1.000
_cell.angle_alpha   90.00
_cell.angle_beta   90.00
_cell.angle_gamma   90.00
#
_symmetry.space_group_name_H-M   'P 1'
#
loop_
_entity.id
_entity.type
_entity.pdbx_description
1 polymer ?
#
loop_
_entity_poly.entity_id
_entity_poly.type
_entity_poly.pdbx_seq_one_letter_code
_entity_poly.pdbx_strand_id
1 'polypeptide(L)'
;MRLLLVVVAFCSFTKTECCKVKTFLEPIQGKVLKGHLIKTLFVEQEGMCQAHCFMNDICQSTNVSPQLDNGQWRCELNDADIDECKDELHNCSSDESCVNRIGSFICLPESTGCNGSESSQLKNYKGYSASNPALSCADVLENRPDSKSAAYFLKTEDGGVACTYCHMKNIEGCGGGGWTLVMKIDGAKTTFSYDSDLWTNKVPLNQSSGKSGFDYDETKCQVSGVCLSRNFVLECKLQDKKPTG
;
A
#
# COMPACT_ATOMS: atom_id res chain seq x y z
N MET A 1 -4.40 17.32 -46.24
CA MET A 1 -3.44 17.84 -45.25
C MET A 1 -4.05 19.08 -44.60
N ARG A 2 -4.39 19.04 -43.32
CA ARG A 2 -4.85 20.22 -42.57
C ARG A 2 -3.86 20.49 -41.45
N LEU A 3 -3.24 21.65 -41.50
CA LEU A 3 -2.38 22.20 -40.45
C LEU A 3 -3.30 22.67 -39.32
N LEU A 4 -3.23 22.03 -38.15
CA LEU A 4 -3.88 22.51 -36.95
C LEU A 4 -2.84 23.28 -36.12
N LEU A 5 -3.05 24.58 -35.99
CA LEU A 5 -2.31 25.47 -35.11
C LEU A 5 -3.02 25.45 -33.76
N VAL A 6 -2.36 24.99 -32.69
CA VAL A 6 -2.84 25.23 -31.31
C VAL A 6 -1.68 25.71 -30.44
N VAL A 7 -1.82 27.00 -30.13
CA VAL A 7 -1.22 27.84 -29.08
C VAL A 7 -0.22 27.17 -28.12
N VAL A 8 1.02 27.66 -28.13
CA VAL A 8 1.99 27.46 -27.05
C VAL A 8 1.57 28.31 -25.87
N ALA A 9 1.11 27.68 -24.79
CA ALA A 9 1.00 28.33 -23.49
C ALA A 9 2.37 28.23 -22.79
N PHE A 10 3.03 29.37 -22.59
CA PHE A 10 4.15 29.47 -21.65
C PHE A 10 3.60 29.23 -20.24
N CYS A 11 3.74 28.01 -19.72
CA CYS A 11 3.50 27.75 -18.32
C CYS A 11 4.66 28.36 -17.54
N SER A 12 4.45 29.56 -16.99
CA SER A 12 5.32 30.09 -15.94
C SER A 12 5.14 29.18 -14.73
N PHE A 13 6.07 28.24 -14.51
CA PHE A 13 6.11 27.37 -13.35
C PHE A 13 6.51 28.17 -12.10
N THR A 14 5.60 29.03 -11.63
CA THR A 14 5.72 29.74 -10.36
C THR A 14 4.41 29.62 -9.58
N LYS A 15 3.97 28.39 -9.36
CA LYS A 15 3.10 28.03 -8.24
C LYS A 15 3.15 26.53 -8.04
N THR A 16 3.36 26.13 -6.79
CA THR A 16 3.16 24.78 -6.27
C THR A 16 1.68 24.43 -6.44
N GLU A 17 1.28 23.99 -7.63
CA GLU A 17 -0.03 23.37 -7.85
C GLU A 17 0.00 22.05 -7.07
N CYS A 18 -0.84 21.94 -6.04
CA CYS A 18 -0.99 20.69 -5.28
C CYS A 18 -1.34 19.56 -6.27
N CYS A 19 -0.45 18.58 -6.42
CA CYS A 19 -0.76 17.36 -7.15
C CYS A 19 -1.95 16.67 -6.47
N LYS A 20 -3.15 16.78 -7.07
CA LYS A 20 -4.33 16.06 -6.62
C LYS A 20 -4.15 14.60 -7.01
N VAL A 21 -4.09 13.72 -6.03
CA VAL A 21 -4.08 12.27 -6.25
C VAL A 21 -5.39 11.72 -5.71
N LYS A 22 -6.12 11.01 -6.57
CA LYS A 22 -7.32 10.25 -6.19
C LYS A 22 -7.09 8.80 -6.58
N THR A 23 -7.26 7.92 -5.61
CA THR A 23 -7.23 6.47 -5.82
C THR A 23 -8.64 6.01 -6.14
N PHE A 24 -8.78 5.18 -7.16
CA PHE A 24 -10.03 4.50 -7.50
C PHE A 24 -9.74 3.00 -7.44
N LEU A 25 -10.42 2.29 -6.53
CA LEU A 25 -10.42 0.83 -6.51
C LEU A 25 -11.27 0.28 -7.66
N GLU A 26 -11.08 -1.01 -7.94
CA GLU A 26 -11.88 -1.74 -8.93
C GLU A 26 -13.38 -1.66 -8.62
N PRO A 27 -14.27 -1.55 -9.63
CA PRO A 27 -15.70 -1.47 -9.41
C PRO A 27 -16.26 -2.69 -8.68
N ILE A 28 -17.03 -2.43 -7.62
CA ILE A 28 -17.72 -3.48 -6.85
C ILE A 28 -19.00 -3.88 -7.60
N GLN A 29 -19.01 -5.09 -8.15
CA GLN A 29 -20.11 -5.60 -8.96
C GLN A 29 -21.42 -5.70 -8.17
N GLY A 30 -22.51 -5.25 -8.80
CA GLY A 30 -23.86 -5.36 -8.22
C GLY A 30 -24.18 -4.39 -7.08
N LYS A 31 -23.27 -3.48 -6.72
CA LYS A 31 -23.50 -2.44 -5.71
C LYS A 31 -23.53 -1.05 -6.33
N VAL A 32 -24.31 -0.14 -5.71
CA VAL A 32 -24.37 1.28 -6.06
C VAL A 32 -24.51 2.11 -4.79
N LEU A 33 -23.83 3.24 -4.73
CA LEU A 33 -23.96 4.21 -3.64
C LEU A 33 -25.19 5.09 -3.89
N LYS A 34 -26.09 5.18 -2.89
CA LYS A 34 -27.35 5.95 -2.97
C LYS A 34 -27.31 7.16 -2.04
N GLY A 35 -27.99 8.24 -2.42
CA GLY A 35 -28.12 9.44 -1.58
C GLY A 35 -26.95 10.43 -1.65
N HIS A 36 -25.90 10.10 -2.41
CA HIS A 36 -24.65 10.86 -2.54
C HIS A 36 -24.45 11.48 -3.94
N LEU A 37 -25.50 11.47 -4.78
CA LEU A 37 -25.41 11.88 -6.17
C LEU A 37 -25.09 13.37 -6.32
N ILE A 38 -23.93 13.67 -6.89
CA ILE A 38 -23.57 15.01 -7.34
C ILE A 38 -24.13 15.25 -8.74
N LYS A 39 -23.82 14.34 -9.68
CA LYS A 39 -24.15 14.51 -11.10
C LYS A 39 -24.17 13.19 -11.85
N THR A 40 -25.12 13.03 -12.77
CA THR A 40 -25.15 11.95 -13.76
C THR A 40 -24.53 12.42 -15.08
N LEU A 41 -23.72 11.58 -15.70
CA LEU A 41 -23.01 11.81 -16.94
C LEU A 41 -23.16 10.60 -17.87
N PHE A 42 -23.07 10.85 -19.18
CA PHE A 42 -22.99 9.82 -20.21
C PHE A 42 -21.68 10.02 -20.96
N VAL A 43 -20.85 8.97 -21.00
CA VAL A 43 -19.50 9.03 -21.58
C VAL A 43 -19.31 7.91 -22.59
N GLU A 44 -18.39 8.09 -23.52
CA GLU A 44 -18.12 7.08 -24.57
C GLU A 44 -17.21 5.96 -24.06
N GLN A 45 -16.35 6.23 -23.07
CA GLN A 45 -15.41 5.27 -22.51
C GLN A 45 -15.57 5.18 -20.99
N GLU A 46 -15.50 3.97 -20.45
CA GLU A 46 -15.63 3.69 -19.01
C GLU A 46 -14.68 4.55 -18.16
N GLY A 47 -13.40 4.66 -18.56
CA GLY A 47 -12.39 5.44 -17.85
C GLY A 47 -12.65 6.96 -17.78
N MET A 48 -13.56 7.50 -18.62
CA MET A 48 -13.93 8.91 -18.55
C MET A 48 -14.72 9.24 -17.28
N CYS A 49 -15.36 8.25 -16.65
CA CYS A 49 -16.11 8.47 -15.41
C CYS A 49 -15.18 8.86 -14.26
N GLN A 50 -14.08 8.12 -14.10
CA GLN A 50 -13.03 8.43 -13.14
C GLN A 50 -12.36 9.77 -13.47
N ALA A 51 -12.12 10.09 -14.75
CA ALA A 51 -11.56 11.38 -15.15
C ALA A 51 -12.49 12.56 -14.79
N HIS A 52 -13.80 12.43 -15.03
CA HIS A 52 -14.77 13.45 -14.62
C HIS A 52 -14.87 13.60 -13.10
N CYS A 53 -14.76 12.50 -12.36
CA CYS A 53 -14.68 12.54 -10.90
C CYS A 53 -13.40 13.24 -10.43
N PHE A 54 -12.25 12.91 -11.03
CA PHE A 54 -10.96 13.51 -10.72
C PHE A 54 -10.98 15.04 -10.90
N MET A 55 -11.58 15.52 -11.98
CA MET A 55 -11.72 16.95 -12.28
C MET A 55 -12.76 17.65 -11.40
N ASN A 56 -13.53 16.92 -10.60
CA ASN A 56 -14.48 17.47 -9.65
C ASN A 56 -13.89 17.42 -8.23
N ASP A 57 -13.92 18.54 -7.51
CA ASP A 57 -13.32 18.62 -6.17
C ASP A 57 -14.15 17.98 -5.06
N ILE A 58 -15.45 17.80 -5.30
CA ILE A 58 -16.38 17.20 -4.35
C ILE A 58 -16.47 15.68 -4.57
N CYS A 59 -16.31 15.22 -5.81
CA CYS A 59 -16.48 13.82 -6.16
C CYS A 59 -15.47 12.91 -5.46
N GLN A 60 -15.94 11.93 -4.70
CA GLN A 60 -15.12 10.92 -4.02
C GLN A 60 -15.19 9.55 -4.69
N SER A 61 -16.34 9.18 -5.27
CA SER A 61 -16.52 7.89 -5.95
C SER A 61 -17.47 8.00 -7.14
N THR A 62 -17.58 6.93 -7.93
CA THR A 62 -18.50 6.87 -9.07
C THR A 62 -19.30 5.57 -9.09
N ASN A 63 -20.62 5.65 -9.29
CA ASN A 63 -21.37 4.48 -9.77
C ASN A 63 -21.23 4.42 -11.29
N VAL A 64 -20.98 3.23 -11.83
CA VAL A 64 -20.88 2.98 -13.27
C VAL A 64 -21.89 1.91 -13.65
N SER A 65 -22.76 2.18 -14.62
CA SER A 65 -23.66 1.17 -15.16
C SER A 65 -22.94 0.33 -16.22
N PRO A 66 -23.42 -0.90 -16.52
CA PRO A 66 -23.04 -1.58 -17.75
C PRO A 66 -23.24 -0.68 -18.98
N GLN A 67 -22.49 -0.97 -20.05
CA GLN A 67 -22.63 -0.24 -21.32
C GLN A 67 -24.09 -0.31 -21.81
N LEU A 68 -24.63 0.85 -22.14
CA LEU A 68 -25.99 1.00 -22.65
C LEU A 68 -26.07 0.56 -24.11
N ASP A 69 -27.28 0.31 -24.60
CA ASP A 69 -27.53 -0.13 -25.99
C ASP A 69 -26.98 0.85 -27.05
N ASN A 70 -26.85 2.13 -26.70
CA ASN A 70 -26.29 3.17 -27.57
C ASN A 70 -24.76 3.24 -27.52
N GLY A 71 -24.09 2.32 -26.84
CA GLY A 71 -22.64 2.25 -26.68
C GLY A 71 -22.07 3.19 -25.61
N GLN A 72 -22.89 4.00 -24.95
CA GLN A 72 -22.44 4.91 -23.89
C GLN A 72 -22.43 4.24 -22.52
N TRP A 73 -21.60 4.76 -21.64
CA TRP A 73 -21.56 4.42 -20.22
C TRP A 73 -22.27 5.52 -19.44
N ARG A 74 -23.24 5.15 -18.60
CA ARG A 74 -23.83 6.08 -17.64
C ARG A 74 -23.05 6.00 -16.34
N CYS A 75 -22.64 7.16 -15.84
CA CYS A 75 -21.91 7.29 -14.60
C CYS A 75 -22.53 8.32 -13.68
N GLU A 76 -22.48 8.05 -12.39
CA GLU A 76 -22.99 8.92 -11.33
C GLU A 76 -21.80 9.31 -10.44
N LEU A 77 -21.46 10.59 -10.43
CA LEU A 77 -20.44 11.15 -9.53
C LEU A 77 -21.04 11.30 -8.13
N ASN A 78 -20.34 10.81 -7.11
CA ASN A 78 -20.82 10.82 -5.73
C ASN A 78 -19.90 11.64 -4.80
N ASP A 79 -20.48 12.30 -3.80
CA ASP A 79 -19.75 13.10 -2.79
C ASP A 79 -19.23 12.28 -1.59
N ALA A 80 -19.56 11.01 -1.55
CA ALA A 80 -19.03 10.04 -0.60
C ALA A 80 -18.45 8.83 -1.31
N ASP A 81 -17.71 8.03 -0.57
CA ASP A 81 -17.23 6.72 -0.95
C ASP A 81 -17.87 5.63 -0.07
N ILE A 82 -17.59 4.39 -0.43
CA ILE A 82 -18.01 3.24 0.36
C ILE A 82 -17.07 3.06 1.55
N ASP A 83 -17.62 2.66 2.70
CA ASP A 83 -16.81 2.27 3.85
C ASP A 83 -16.63 0.75 3.80
N GLU A 84 -15.55 0.28 3.18
CA GLU A 84 -15.33 -1.16 2.98
C GLU A 84 -15.18 -1.91 4.31
N CYS A 85 -14.78 -1.21 5.37
CA CYS A 85 -14.68 -1.77 6.71
C CYS A 85 -16.05 -2.04 7.33
N LYS A 86 -17.00 -1.10 7.20
CA LYS A 86 -18.38 -1.30 7.69
C LYS A 86 -19.16 -2.29 6.85
N ASP A 87 -18.92 -2.31 5.54
CA ASP A 87 -19.66 -3.15 4.60
C ASP A 87 -19.06 -4.55 4.44
N GLU A 88 -17.99 -4.88 5.19
CA GLU A 88 -17.25 -6.15 5.13
C GLU A 88 -16.77 -6.49 3.70
N LEU A 89 -16.36 -5.47 2.94
CA LEU A 89 -15.85 -5.60 1.56
C LEU A 89 -14.33 -5.54 1.46
N HIS A 90 -13.65 -5.41 2.60
CA HIS A 90 -12.19 -5.45 2.65
C HIS A 90 -11.65 -6.88 2.57
N ASN A 91 -10.40 -7.00 2.15
CA ASN A 91 -9.66 -8.26 2.15
C ASN A 91 -8.68 -8.38 3.33
N CYS A 92 -8.82 -7.54 4.36
CA CYS A 92 -7.99 -7.64 5.57
C CYS A 92 -8.07 -9.05 6.19
N SER A 93 -6.91 -9.51 6.63
CA SER A 93 -6.75 -10.75 7.37
C SER A 93 -7.54 -10.73 8.69
N SER A 94 -7.88 -11.91 9.23
CA SER A 94 -8.43 -12.07 10.60
C SER A 94 -7.56 -11.50 11.73
N ASP A 95 -6.34 -11.10 11.41
CA ASP A 95 -5.33 -10.59 12.34
C ASP A 95 -5.04 -9.10 12.10
N GLU A 96 -5.83 -8.48 11.22
CA GLU A 96 -5.71 -7.09 10.79
C GLU A 96 -7.05 -6.38 11.06
N SER A 97 -6.94 -5.17 11.59
CA SER A 97 -8.03 -4.22 11.71
C SER A 97 -8.15 -3.43 10.41
N CYS A 98 -9.35 -3.41 9.85
CA CYS A 98 -9.67 -2.55 8.70
C CYS A 98 -9.83 -1.10 9.16
N VAL A 99 -9.16 -0.17 8.48
CA VAL A 99 -9.35 1.27 8.65
C VAL A 99 -9.78 1.87 7.32
N ASN A 100 -10.99 2.42 7.29
CA ASN A 100 -11.55 3.05 6.10
C ASN A 100 -10.84 4.37 5.79
N ARG A 101 -10.58 4.64 4.52
CA ARG A 101 -10.04 5.92 4.03
C ARG A 101 -10.78 6.35 2.77
N ILE A 102 -10.67 7.63 2.43
CA ILE A 102 -11.38 8.14 1.25
C ILE A 102 -10.81 7.48 -0.03
N GLY A 103 -11.66 6.73 -0.74
CA GLY A 103 -11.37 6.05 -1.98
C GLY A 103 -10.67 4.69 -1.84
N SER A 104 -10.39 4.22 -0.60
CA SER A 104 -9.78 2.90 -0.32
C SER A 104 -9.80 2.60 1.18
N PHE A 105 -9.62 1.35 1.57
CA PHE A 105 -9.30 0.98 2.95
C PHE A 105 -7.81 0.64 3.12
N ILE A 106 -7.34 0.59 4.37
CA ILE A 106 -6.04 -0.01 4.74
C ILE A 106 -6.24 -1.08 5.80
N CYS A 107 -5.39 -2.11 5.78
CA CYS A 107 -5.37 -3.17 6.77
C CYS A 107 -4.19 -2.96 7.72
N LEU A 108 -4.48 -2.71 8.99
CA LEU A 108 -3.46 -2.51 10.03
C LEU A 108 -3.41 -3.74 10.93
N PRO A 109 -2.23 -4.27 11.29
CA PRO A 109 -2.15 -5.40 12.22
C PRO A 109 -2.78 -5.05 13.60
N GLU A 110 -3.63 -5.93 14.15
CA GLU A 110 -4.39 -5.66 15.40
C GLU A 110 -3.53 -5.52 16.66
N SER A 111 -2.37 -6.19 16.71
CA SER A 111 -1.37 -5.96 17.75
C SER A 111 -0.03 -6.51 17.27
N THR A 112 1.03 -5.75 17.49
CA THR A 112 2.38 -6.06 17.01
C THR A 112 3.19 -6.73 18.11
N GLY A 113 4.09 -7.63 17.71
CA GLY A 113 5.13 -8.14 18.61
C GLY A 113 6.06 -7.04 19.16
N CYS A 114 5.99 -5.83 18.60
CA CYS A 114 6.79 -4.69 19.00
C CYS A 114 6.13 -3.67 19.96
N ASN A 115 4.84 -3.81 20.29
CA ASN A 115 4.14 -2.89 21.21
C ASN A 115 4.07 -3.40 22.66
N GLY A 116 4.82 -4.47 22.97
CA GLY A 116 5.07 -4.90 24.35
C GLY A 116 3.89 -5.58 25.06
N SER A 117 2.77 -5.82 24.37
CA SER A 117 1.58 -6.50 24.91
C SER A 117 1.64 -8.03 24.75
N GLU A 118 2.83 -8.62 24.68
CA GLU A 118 2.95 -10.07 24.48
C GLU A 118 3.03 -10.86 25.78
N SER A 119 2.32 -12.00 25.80
CA SER A 119 2.48 -13.05 26.81
C SER A 119 3.96 -13.45 26.91
N SER A 120 4.45 -13.63 28.15
CA SER A 120 5.85 -14.02 28.43
C SER A 120 6.32 -15.26 27.67
N GLN A 121 5.39 -16.09 27.18
CA GLN A 121 5.67 -17.29 26.39
C GLN A 121 6.11 -16.99 24.94
N LEU A 122 5.62 -15.91 24.32
CA LEU A 122 5.95 -15.61 22.92
C LEU A 122 7.38 -15.08 22.74
N LYS A 123 7.94 -14.42 23.77
CA LYS A 123 9.28 -13.82 23.73
C LYS A 123 10.41 -14.82 23.44
N ASN A 124 10.17 -16.12 23.65
CA ASN A 124 11.12 -17.19 23.37
C ASN A 124 11.25 -17.49 21.86
N TYR A 125 10.25 -17.13 21.05
CA TYR A 125 10.31 -17.27 19.60
C TYR A 125 11.10 -16.11 18.98
N LYS A 126 11.77 -16.39 17.87
CA LYS A 126 12.55 -15.37 17.15
C LYS A 126 11.62 -14.31 16.57
N GLY A 127 11.99 -13.04 16.71
CA GLY A 127 11.25 -11.90 16.18
C GLY A 127 10.14 -11.36 17.10
N TYR A 128 9.86 -12.05 18.21
CA TYR A 128 8.83 -11.67 19.19
C TYR A 128 9.38 -10.81 20.34
N SER A 129 10.71 -10.61 20.43
CA SER A 129 11.29 -9.65 21.37
C SER A 129 12.55 -9.00 20.80
N ALA A 130 12.82 -7.77 21.23
CA ALA A 130 14.07 -7.07 20.89
C ALA A 130 15.31 -7.82 21.40
N SER A 131 15.17 -8.64 22.45
CA SER A 131 16.24 -9.51 22.97
C SER A 131 16.45 -10.79 22.16
N ASN A 132 15.48 -11.20 21.34
CA ASN A 132 15.56 -12.38 20.48
C ASN A 132 15.08 -12.04 19.05
N PRO A 133 15.78 -11.13 18.33
CA PRO A 133 15.36 -10.68 17.01
C PRO A 133 15.64 -11.77 15.95
N ALA A 134 14.74 -11.89 14.98
CA ALA A 134 14.90 -12.78 13.83
C ALA A 134 15.81 -12.16 12.76
N LEU A 135 16.32 -12.97 11.84
CA LEU A 135 17.09 -12.46 10.69
C LEU A 135 16.19 -11.86 9.61
N SER A 136 15.01 -12.43 9.42
CA SER A 136 14.02 -12.01 8.43
C SER A 136 12.63 -12.52 8.82
N CYS A 137 11.60 -12.07 8.11
CA CYS A 137 10.25 -12.61 8.30
C CYS A 137 10.14 -14.11 7.94
N ALA A 138 11.02 -14.61 7.07
CA ALA A 138 11.09 -16.04 6.77
C ALA A 138 11.63 -16.84 7.97
N ASP A 139 12.65 -16.32 8.68
CA ASP A 139 13.19 -16.92 9.92
C ASP A 139 12.13 -16.93 11.04
N VAL A 140 11.30 -15.88 11.13
CA VAL A 140 10.15 -15.88 12.04
C VAL A 140 9.17 -16.99 11.69
N LEU A 141 8.78 -17.11 10.41
CA LEU A 141 7.78 -18.08 9.97
C LEU A 141 8.30 -19.53 10.04
N GLU A 142 9.60 -19.76 9.83
CA GLU A 142 10.23 -21.07 10.01
C GLU A 142 10.28 -21.46 11.50
N ASN A 143 10.61 -20.52 12.39
CA ASN A 143 10.64 -20.78 13.83
C ASN A 143 9.24 -20.98 14.41
N ARG A 144 8.24 -20.30 13.85
CA ARG A 144 6.86 -20.36 14.29
C ARG A 144 5.89 -20.26 13.09
N PRO A 145 5.42 -21.41 12.55
CA PRO A 145 4.56 -21.44 11.36
C PRO A 145 3.17 -20.81 11.52
N ASP A 146 2.67 -20.70 12.76
CA ASP A 146 1.39 -20.03 13.09
C ASP A 146 1.53 -18.51 13.27
N SER A 147 2.71 -17.95 12.97
CA SER A 147 2.95 -16.50 13.02
C SER A 147 2.01 -15.76 12.08
N LYS A 148 1.39 -14.69 12.59
CA LYS A 148 0.41 -13.87 11.88
C LYS A 148 1.08 -12.72 11.14
N SER A 149 0.42 -12.12 10.15
CA SER A 149 0.95 -10.90 9.52
C SER A 149 0.94 -9.76 10.53
N ALA A 150 2.13 -9.25 10.89
CA ALA A 150 2.33 -8.27 11.95
C ALA A 150 3.75 -7.69 11.88
N ALA A 151 4.06 -6.73 12.75
CA ALA A 151 5.42 -6.24 12.93
C ALA A 151 6.22 -7.10 13.91
N TYR A 152 7.45 -7.44 13.53
CA TYR A 152 8.39 -8.28 14.28
C TYR A 152 9.75 -7.60 14.44
N PHE A 153 10.52 -8.01 15.46
CA PHE A 153 11.88 -7.55 15.70
C PHE A 153 12.87 -8.26 14.79
N LEU A 154 13.46 -7.54 13.84
CA LEU A 154 14.45 -8.04 12.89
C LEU A 154 15.83 -7.41 13.14
N LYS A 155 16.89 -8.18 12.90
CA LYS A 155 18.27 -7.66 12.96
C LYS A 155 18.54 -6.70 11.82
N THR A 156 19.16 -5.56 12.14
CA THR A 156 19.63 -4.59 11.15
C THR A 156 21.09 -4.86 10.77
N GLU A 157 21.53 -4.32 9.64
CA GLU A 157 22.91 -4.53 9.14
C GLU A 157 24.00 -4.01 10.08
N ASP A 158 23.70 -2.96 10.85
CA ASP A 158 24.61 -2.36 11.84
C ASP A 158 24.63 -3.11 13.19
N GLY A 159 23.95 -4.26 13.27
CA GLY A 159 23.87 -5.06 14.49
C GLY A 159 22.80 -4.59 15.48
N GLY A 160 22.00 -3.59 15.10
CA GLY A 160 20.82 -3.16 15.85
C GLY A 160 19.59 -4.05 15.63
N VAL A 161 18.44 -3.52 16.06
CA VAL A 161 17.13 -4.17 15.90
C VAL A 161 16.12 -3.17 15.37
N ALA A 162 15.43 -3.55 14.30
CA ALA A 162 14.30 -2.81 13.74
C ALA A 162 13.01 -3.57 14.01
N CYS A 163 11.91 -2.83 14.12
CA CYS A 163 10.58 -3.43 14.10
C CYS A 163 10.00 -3.24 12.70
N THR A 164 9.75 -4.35 12.01
CA THR A 164 9.41 -4.37 10.58
C THR A 164 8.22 -5.27 10.33
N TYR A 165 7.32 -4.83 9.45
CA TYR A 165 6.16 -5.60 9.04
C TYR A 165 6.56 -6.86 8.26
N CYS A 166 5.93 -7.97 8.64
CA CYS A 166 6.06 -9.26 8.00
C CYS A 166 4.72 -9.72 7.45
N HIS A 167 4.67 -10.01 6.15
CA HIS A 167 3.51 -10.65 5.54
C HIS A 167 3.69 -12.19 5.58
N MET A 168 2.96 -12.84 6.49
CA MET A 168 3.11 -14.27 6.81
C MET A 168 2.19 -15.18 5.99
N LYS A 169 1.30 -14.61 5.18
CA LYS A 169 0.36 -15.36 4.32
C LYS A 169 0.88 -15.49 2.89
N ASN A 170 0.19 -16.31 2.10
CA ASN A 170 0.49 -16.46 0.68
C ASN A 170 0.07 -15.21 -0.07
N ILE A 171 1.00 -14.63 -0.84
CA ILE A 171 0.73 -13.57 -1.79
C ILE A 171 0.47 -14.25 -3.14
N GLU A 172 -0.74 -14.09 -3.65
CA GLU A 172 -1.14 -14.68 -4.93
C GLU A 172 -0.19 -14.22 -6.05
N GLY A 173 0.36 -15.18 -6.81
CA GLY A 173 1.34 -14.91 -7.87
C GLY A 173 2.79 -14.69 -7.41
N CYS A 174 3.05 -14.41 -6.13
CA CYS A 174 4.40 -14.18 -5.60
C CYS A 174 4.92 -15.34 -4.74
N GLY A 175 4.02 -16.10 -4.10
CA GLY A 175 4.33 -17.31 -3.33
C GLY A 175 3.96 -17.24 -1.85
N GLY A 176 4.32 -18.28 -1.08
CA GLY A 176 3.95 -18.42 0.34
C GLY A 176 4.55 -17.32 1.23
N GLY A 177 4.13 -17.28 2.51
CA GLY A 177 4.48 -16.22 3.46
C GLY A 177 5.93 -16.10 3.89
N GLY A 178 6.18 -15.14 4.79
CA GLY A 178 7.52 -14.80 5.31
C GLY A 178 8.17 -13.63 4.59
N TRP A 179 7.36 -12.73 4.00
CA TRP A 179 7.83 -11.56 3.28
C TRP A 179 8.18 -10.44 4.24
N THR A 180 9.35 -9.82 4.04
CA THR A 180 9.83 -8.69 4.85
C THR A 180 9.56 -7.39 4.11
N LEU A 181 8.84 -6.45 4.75
CA LEU A 181 8.65 -5.10 4.23
C LEU A 181 9.98 -4.33 4.30
N VAL A 182 10.50 -3.91 3.15
CA VAL A 182 11.80 -3.20 3.09
C VAL A 182 11.61 -1.73 2.73
N MET A 183 10.55 -1.40 2.01
CA MET A 183 10.27 -0.05 1.54
C MET A 183 8.78 0.14 1.24
N LYS A 184 8.26 1.32 1.54
CA LYS A 184 6.92 1.77 1.19
C LYS A 184 7.01 3.18 0.60
N ILE A 185 6.44 3.35 -0.58
CA ILE A 185 6.54 4.59 -1.36
C ILE A 185 5.12 5.05 -1.66
N ASP A 186 4.90 6.36 -1.56
CA ASP A 186 3.64 6.99 -1.93
C ASP A 186 3.85 7.72 -3.25
N GLY A 187 3.21 7.24 -4.32
CA GLY A 187 3.31 7.84 -5.66
C GLY A 187 2.81 9.28 -5.75
N ALA A 188 2.10 9.78 -4.73
CA ALA A 188 1.71 11.19 -4.62
C ALA A 188 2.84 12.09 -4.11
N LYS A 189 3.91 11.52 -3.54
CA LYS A 189 5.03 12.24 -2.95
C LYS A 189 6.26 12.18 -3.85
N THR A 190 7.12 13.18 -3.71
CA THR A 190 8.37 13.29 -4.49
C THR A 190 9.58 12.77 -3.74
N THR A 191 9.41 12.20 -2.55
CA THR A 191 10.51 11.72 -1.69
C THR A 191 11.37 10.68 -2.39
N PHE A 192 10.73 9.77 -3.14
CA PHE A 192 11.37 8.75 -3.97
C PHE A 192 11.27 9.10 -5.46
N SER A 193 11.51 10.36 -5.84
CA SER A 193 11.70 10.71 -7.25
C SER A 193 12.80 9.84 -7.88
N TYR A 194 12.76 9.64 -9.20
CA TYR A 194 13.70 8.74 -9.90
C TYR A 194 15.19 9.03 -9.62
N ASP A 195 15.51 10.29 -9.41
CA ASP A 195 16.85 10.82 -9.12
C ASP A 195 17.20 10.88 -7.64
N SER A 196 16.31 10.45 -6.73
CA SER A 196 16.53 10.48 -5.29
C SER A 196 17.68 9.56 -4.86
N ASP A 197 18.59 10.09 -4.03
CA ASP A 197 19.69 9.28 -3.45
C ASP A 197 19.17 8.16 -2.52
N LEU A 198 17.91 8.24 -2.10
CA LEU A 198 17.25 7.21 -1.27
C LEU A 198 17.12 5.86 -1.99
N TRP A 199 17.28 5.78 -3.31
CA TRP A 199 17.25 4.50 -4.02
C TRP A 199 18.51 3.65 -3.79
N THR A 200 19.66 4.28 -3.53
CA THR A 200 20.97 3.60 -3.49
C THR A 200 21.67 3.71 -2.15
N ASN A 201 21.35 4.73 -1.36
CA ASN A 201 21.94 4.89 -0.03
C ASN A 201 21.34 3.88 0.97
N LYS A 202 22.00 3.68 2.12
CA LYS A 202 21.49 2.82 3.21
C LYS A 202 20.75 3.60 4.30
N VAL A 203 20.46 4.88 4.06
CA VAL A 203 19.82 5.74 5.05
C VAL A 203 18.36 5.30 5.23
N PRO A 204 17.92 4.96 6.46
CA PRO A 204 16.54 4.62 6.71
C PRO A 204 15.63 5.85 6.67
N LEU A 205 14.36 5.64 6.33
CA LEU A 205 13.33 6.68 6.29
C LEU A 205 12.14 6.23 7.13
N ASN A 206 11.67 7.09 8.03
CA ASN A 206 10.41 6.92 8.77
C ASN A 206 10.16 5.47 9.24
N GLN A 207 11.10 4.93 10.03
CA GLN A 207 11.11 3.53 10.47
C GLN A 207 9.85 3.14 11.27
N SER A 208 9.21 4.11 11.93
CA SER A 208 7.93 3.92 12.62
C SER A 208 6.83 3.42 11.69
N SER A 209 6.77 3.93 10.46
CA SER A 209 5.79 3.52 9.44
C SER A 209 6.14 2.21 8.74
N GLY A 210 7.31 1.64 9.04
CA GLY A 210 7.69 0.28 8.62
C GLY A 210 7.08 -0.83 9.48
N LYS A 211 6.35 -0.46 10.55
CA LYS A 211 5.61 -1.39 11.42
C LYS A 211 4.21 -1.72 10.89
N SER A 212 3.67 -0.89 10.02
CA SER A 212 2.36 -1.09 9.40
C SER A 212 2.53 -1.71 8.01
N GLY A 213 1.45 -2.32 7.51
CA GLY A 213 1.37 -2.82 6.13
C GLY A 213 1.27 -1.69 5.10
N PHE A 214 0.59 -1.96 3.98
CA PHE A 214 0.39 -0.96 2.93
C PHE A 214 -0.53 0.17 3.40
N ASP A 215 0.04 1.36 3.57
CA ASP A 215 -0.64 2.63 3.84
C ASP A 215 0.11 3.77 3.12
N TYR A 216 -0.31 5.02 3.33
CA TYR A 216 0.22 6.20 2.64
C TYR A 216 1.49 6.80 3.27
N ASP A 217 1.99 6.23 4.37
CA ASP A 217 3.21 6.71 5.00
C ASP A 217 4.43 6.08 4.34
N GLU A 218 5.34 6.90 3.84
CA GLU A 218 6.56 6.35 3.25
C GLU A 218 7.47 5.76 4.32
N THR A 219 8.17 4.68 4.00
CA THR A 219 9.18 4.10 4.89
C THR A 219 10.29 3.43 4.10
N LYS A 220 11.48 3.37 4.71
CA LYS A 220 12.63 2.63 4.20
C LYS A 220 13.36 1.99 5.37
N CYS A 221 13.36 0.67 5.40
CA CYS A 221 13.99 -0.12 6.44
C CYS A 221 15.43 -0.50 6.07
N GLN A 222 16.27 -0.65 7.11
CA GLN A 222 17.68 -1.06 7.00
C GLN A 222 17.88 -2.46 7.59
N VAL A 223 17.07 -3.42 7.14
CA VAL A 223 17.12 -4.82 7.61
C VAL A 223 18.26 -5.58 6.93
N SER A 224 18.89 -6.50 7.67
CA SER A 224 20.07 -7.24 7.20
C SER A 224 19.75 -8.16 6.01
N GLY A 225 20.63 -8.20 5.01
CA GLY A 225 20.53 -9.13 3.87
C GLY A 225 19.72 -8.64 2.68
N VAL A 226 19.28 -7.38 2.68
CA VAL A 226 18.53 -6.77 1.57
C VAL A 226 19.47 -5.92 0.70
N CYS A 227 19.72 -6.38 -0.53
CA CYS A 227 20.43 -5.59 -1.53
C CYS A 227 19.40 -4.70 -2.26
N LEU A 228 19.25 -3.44 -1.84
CA LEU A 228 18.49 -2.44 -2.59
C LEU A 228 19.28 -2.05 -3.85
N SER A 229 19.12 -2.83 -4.91
CA SER A 229 19.54 -2.43 -6.26
C SER A 229 18.38 -1.69 -6.94
N ARG A 230 18.65 -0.90 -8.01
CA ARG A 230 17.67 -0.05 -8.73
C ARG A 230 16.45 -0.78 -9.32
N ASN A 231 16.31 -2.08 -9.08
CA ASN A 231 15.17 -2.88 -9.47
C ASN A 231 14.23 -3.02 -8.26
N PHE A 232 13.02 -2.45 -8.38
CA PHE A 232 11.98 -2.35 -7.37
C PHE A 232 11.81 -3.61 -6.50
N VAL A 233 11.99 -3.45 -5.18
CA VAL A 233 11.61 -4.46 -4.17
C VAL A 233 10.81 -3.74 -3.10
N LEU A 234 9.48 -3.90 -3.13
CA LEU A 234 8.58 -3.41 -2.07
C LEU A 234 8.60 -4.38 -0.88
N GLU A 235 8.60 -5.68 -1.17
CA GLU A 235 8.75 -6.76 -0.21
C GLU A 235 9.77 -7.78 -0.71
N CYS A 236 10.57 -8.32 0.21
CA CYS A 236 11.58 -9.32 -0.12
C CYS A 236 11.40 -10.58 0.72
N LYS A 237 11.48 -11.74 0.08
CA LYS A 237 11.61 -13.04 0.76
C LYS A 237 13.08 -13.41 0.82
N LEU A 238 13.68 -13.19 1.99
CA LEU A 238 15.06 -13.61 2.26
C LEU A 238 15.07 -15.11 2.55
N GLN A 239 15.76 -15.87 1.73
CA GLN A 239 16.05 -17.28 2.00
C GLN A 239 17.46 -17.39 2.57
N ASP A 240 17.61 -18.04 3.72
CA ASP A 240 18.93 -18.32 4.26
C ASP A 240 19.72 -19.21 3.29
N LYS A 241 20.96 -18.83 3.00
CA LYS A 241 21.92 -19.77 2.42
C LYS A 241 22.19 -20.83 3.49
N LYS A 242 21.64 -22.05 3.32
CA LYS A 242 22.11 -23.21 4.08
C LYS A 242 23.63 -23.28 3.95
N PRO A 243 24.38 -23.43 5.05
CA PRO A 243 25.80 -23.70 4.95
C PRO A 243 25.97 -25.01 4.18
N THR A 244 26.54 -24.92 2.98
CA THR A 244 27.04 -26.10 2.27
C THR A 244 28.21 -26.62 3.10
N GLY A 245 27.99 -27.75 3.77
CA GLY A 245 29.05 -28.53 4.43
C GLY A 245 29.99 -29.16 3.42
#